data_AF-A0A957J9F2-F1
#
_entry.id   AF-A0A957J9F2-F1
#
_cell.length_a   1.000
_cell.length_b   1.000
_cell.length_c   1.000
_cell.angle_alpha   90.00
_cell.angle_beta   90.00
_cell.angle_gamma   90.00
#
_symmetry.space_group_name_H-M   'P 1'
#
loop_
_entity.id
_entity.type
_entity.pdbx_description
1 polymer ?
#
loop_
_entity_poly.entity_id
_entity_poly.type
_entity_poly.pdbx_seq_one_letter_code
_entity_poly.pdbx_strand_id
1 'polypeptide(L)'
;MDTDTFNDDRIFRFTKIVAAIVVPFLVLAFLILYFFPELSGQHFAWPINPHMTAMFMGAGYIGGAWLFVQTIISNRWHRVAAGFPPVTAFATAMLLATVVHWDIFDTSHFPFLLWLILYVVAPPLVLIAWLRNRVTDTGTPEENDPTVPAVARWSLGILGIILLLYAIGGFINPAWQIAIWPWPLSPLTSRIMSGWFSLLGVGGMVIARDPR
;
A
#
# COMPACT_ATOMS: atom_id res chain seq x y z
N MET A 1 34.76 -19.65 -4.72
CA MET A 1 33.67 -18.80 -5.27
C MET A 1 32.91 -18.30 -4.07
N ASP A 2 33.14 -17.04 -3.69
CA ASP A 2 32.60 -16.42 -2.48
C ASP A 2 31.07 -16.29 -2.57
N THR A 3 30.37 -17.15 -1.83
CA THR A 3 28.90 -17.10 -1.71
C THR A 3 28.41 -15.99 -0.77
N ASP A 4 29.32 -15.28 -0.10
CA ASP A 4 28.98 -14.26 0.92
C ASP A 4 28.58 -12.89 0.35
N THR A 5 28.72 -12.65 -0.96
CA THR A 5 28.48 -11.32 -1.53
C THR A 5 27.00 -10.99 -1.80
N PHE A 6 26.10 -11.97 -1.69
CA PHE A 6 24.68 -11.77 -1.98
C PHE A 6 23.80 -11.53 -0.75
N ASN A 7 24.24 -11.86 0.48
CA ASN A 7 23.42 -11.81 1.71
C ASN A 7 23.88 -10.75 2.70
N ASP A 8 24.05 -9.50 2.26
CA ASP A 8 24.46 -8.38 3.12
C ASP A 8 23.28 -7.56 3.67
N ASP A 9 22.04 -7.98 3.35
CA ASP A 9 20.78 -7.31 3.70
C ASP A 9 20.72 -5.84 3.26
N ARG A 10 21.50 -5.43 2.26
CA ARG A 10 21.48 -4.04 1.79
C ARG A 10 20.19 -3.72 1.03
N ILE A 11 19.86 -2.44 1.01
CA ILE A 11 18.82 -1.91 0.11
C ILE A 11 19.48 -1.37 -1.18
N PHE A 12 19.08 -1.91 -2.33
CA PHE A 12 19.58 -1.43 -3.62
C PHE A 12 19.20 0.03 -3.88
N ARG A 13 20.11 0.79 -4.52
CA ARG A 13 19.89 2.20 -4.92
C ARG A 13 18.61 2.39 -5.73
N PHE A 14 18.29 1.44 -6.61
CA PHE A 14 17.04 1.42 -7.36
C PHE A 14 15.82 1.56 -6.43
N THR A 15 15.74 0.74 -5.38
CA THR A 15 14.64 0.78 -4.41
C THR A 15 14.58 2.11 -3.66
N LYS A 16 15.73 2.66 -3.27
CA LYS A 16 15.78 3.98 -2.63
C LYS A 16 15.30 5.10 -3.55
N ILE A 17 15.65 5.06 -4.84
CA ILE A 17 15.18 6.02 -5.85
C ILE A 17 13.66 5.89 -6.04
N VAL A 18 13.15 4.66 -6.18
CA VAL A 18 11.71 4.40 -6.28
C VAL A 18 10.99 4.99 -5.07
N ALA A 19 11.46 4.71 -3.85
CA ALA A 19 10.91 5.25 -2.62
C ALA A 19 10.92 6.79 -2.60
N ALA A 20 12.05 7.40 -2.96
CA ALA A 20 12.20 8.86 -3.00
C ALA A 20 11.24 9.53 -4.00
N ILE A 21 10.97 8.89 -5.14
CA ILE A 21 10.00 9.38 -6.13
C ILE A 21 8.57 9.26 -5.63
N VAL A 22 8.22 8.17 -4.93
CA VAL A 22 6.85 7.91 -4.46
C VAL A 22 6.45 8.81 -3.29
N VAL A 23 7.38 9.12 -2.36
CA VAL A 23 7.09 9.89 -1.14
C VAL A 23 6.38 11.23 -1.41
N PRO A 24 6.83 12.10 -2.33
CA PRO A 24 6.14 13.36 -2.63
C PRO A 24 4.68 13.19 -3.04
N PHE A 25 4.35 12.15 -3.83
CA PHE A 25 2.96 11.89 -4.23
C PHE A 25 2.10 11.50 -3.04
N LEU A 26 2.61 10.65 -2.14
CA LEU A 26 1.89 10.21 -0.95
C LEU A 26 1.69 11.35 0.05
N VAL A 27 2.71 12.18 0.27
CA VAL A 27 2.62 13.35 1.14
C VAL A 27 1.63 14.37 0.57
N LEU A 28 1.68 14.64 -0.73
CA LEU A 28 0.75 15.56 -1.38
C LEU A 28 -0.69 15.02 -1.31
N ALA A 29 -0.90 13.73 -1.57
CA ALA A 29 -2.21 13.09 -1.44
C ALA A 29 -2.75 13.15 0.00
N PHE A 30 -1.89 12.94 1.00
CA PHE A 30 -2.26 13.14 2.41
C PHE A 30 -2.69 14.59 2.68
N LEU A 31 -1.88 15.57 2.27
CA LEU A 31 -2.18 16.99 2.51
C LEU A 31 -3.51 17.40 1.89
N ILE A 32 -3.75 17.02 0.63
CA ILE A 32 -4.99 17.32 -0.08
C ILE A 32 -6.17 16.64 0.59
N LEU A 33 -6.12 15.31 0.76
CA LEU A 33 -7.31 14.57 1.17
C LEU A 33 -7.63 14.65 2.67
N TYR A 34 -6.63 14.85 3.52
CA TYR A 34 -6.84 14.91 4.96
C TYR A 34 -7.23 16.32 5.43
N PHE A 35 -6.58 17.37 4.91
CA PHE A 35 -6.82 18.74 5.34
C PHE A 35 -7.77 19.53 4.43
N PHE A 36 -7.88 19.17 3.15
CA PHE A 36 -8.72 19.85 2.16
C PHE A 36 -9.61 18.87 1.38
N PRO A 37 -10.35 17.96 2.05
CA PRO A 37 -11.14 16.92 1.38
C PRO A 37 -12.17 17.47 0.37
N GLU A 38 -12.68 18.68 0.59
CA GLU A 38 -13.59 19.40 -0.30
C GLU A 38 -12.99 19.75 -1.65
N LEU A 39 -11.65 19.85 -1.74
CA LEU A 39 -10.92 20.15 -2.97
C LEU A 39 -10.49 18.89 -3.74
N SER A 40 -10.91 17.70 -3.31
CA SER A 40 -10.56 16.43 -3.97
C SER A 40 -10.92 16.41 -5.46
N GLY A 41 -12.04 17.01 -5.86
CA GLY A 41 -12.40 17.11 -7.28
C GLY A 41 -11.45 17.96 -8.14
N GLN A 42 -10.73 18.90 -7.54
CA GLN A 42 -9.82 19.81 -8.24
C GLN A 42 -8.36 19.36 -8.16
N HIS A 43 -7.96 18.79 -7.02
CA HIS A 43 -6.57 18.47 -6.72
C HIS A 43 -6.28 16.98 -6.61
N PHE A 44 -7.31 16.13 -6.65
CA PHE A 44 -7.19 14.69 -6.68
C PHE A 44 -7.84 14.09 -7.92
N ALA A 45 -7.62 12.79 -8.11
CA ALA A 45 -7.98 12.08 -9.34
C ALA A 45 -9.48 12.06 -9.65
N TRP A 46 -10.34 12.18 -8.64
CA TRP A 46 -11.78 12.36 -8.80
C TRP A 46 -12.36 13.04 -7.54
N PRO A 47 -13.58 13.59 -7.63
CA PRO A 47 -14.29 14.10 -6.44
C PRO A 47 -14.64 12.96 -5.48
N ILE A 48 -14.18 13.04 -4.23
CA ILE A 48 -14.45 12.02 -3.21
C ILE A 48 -15.50 12.55 -2.23
N ASN A 49 -16.68 11.92 -2.25
CA ASN A 49 -17.76 12.19 -1.30
C ASN A 49 -18.21 10.89 -0.60
N PRO A 50 -18.44 10.92 0.72
CA PRO A 50 -18.28 12.05 1.65
C PRO A 50 -16.80 12.32 2.02
N HIS A 51 -16.52 13.48 2.62
CA HIS A 51 -15.18 13.89 3.07
C HIS A 51 -14.49 12.85 3.98
N MET A 52 -15.26 12.09 4.76
CA MET A 52 -14.73 11.03 5.63
C MET A 52 -13.90 10.00 4.85
N THR A 53 -14.33 9.65 3.63
CA THR A 53 -13.56 8.76 2.74
C THR A 53 -12.24 9.40 2.34
N ALA A 54 -12.24 10.66 1.92
CA ALA A 54 -11.04 11.38 1.53
C ALA A 54 -10.04 11.41 2.70
N MET A 55 -10.50 11.80 3.88
CA MET A 55 -9.65 11.85 5.07
C MET A 55 -9.10 10.47 5.45
N PHE A 56 -9.90 9.40 5.36
CA PHE A 56 -9.42 8.03 5.58
C PHE A 56 -8.31 7.65 4.60
N MET A 57 -8.49 7.93 3.31
CA MET A 57 -7.47 7.69 2.28
C MET A 57 -6.20 8.52 2.55
N GLY A 58 -6.36 9.80 2.91
CA GLY A 58 -5.26 10.68 3.29
C GLY A 58 -4.43 10.10 4.43
N ALA A 59 -5.07 9.66 5.51
CA ALA A 59 -4.39 9.02 6.65
C ALA A 59 -3.65 7.73 6.24
N GLY A 60 -4.20 6.96 5.30
CA GLY A 60 -3.52 5.82 4.71
C GLY A 60 -2.25 6.22 3.94
N TYR A 61 -2.29 7.32 3.17
CA TYR A 61 -1.15 7.78 2.38
C TYR A 61 0.03 8.25 3.25
N ILE A 62 -0.19 8.89 4.39
CA ILE A 62 0.92 9.26 5.29
C ILE A 62 1.62 8.02 5.87
N GLY A 63 0.87 6.95 6.16
CA GLY A 63 1.44 5.66 6.57
C GLY A 63 2.33 5.04 5.47
N GLY A 64 1.87 5.08 4.22
CA GLY A 64 2.68 4.66 3.07
C GLY A 64 3.93 5.54 2.89
N ALA A 65 3.80 6.87 3.05
CA ALA A 65 4.93 7.78 2.96
C ALA A 65 5.99 7.45 4.01
N TRP A 66 5.57 7.15 5.24
CA TRP A 66 6.47 6.74 6.30
C TRP A 66 7.27 5.47 5.96
N LEU A 67 6.62 4.42 5.42
CA LEU A 67 7.31 3.21 4.97
C LEU A 67 8.39 3.52 3.92
N PHE A 68 8.09 4.37 2.94
CA PHE A 68 9.06 4.71 1.89
C PHE A 68 10.15 5.65 2.41
N VAL A 69 9.87 6.57 3.34
CA VAL A 69 10.90 7.33 4.05
C VAL A 69 11.85 6.39 4.79
N GLN A 70 11.30 5.40 5.52
CA GLN A 70 12.09 4.36 6.19
C GLN A 70 12.96 3.57 5.20
N THR A 71 12.44 3.27 4.01
CA THR A 71 13.20 2.60 2.94
C THR A 71 14.40 3.44 2.46
N ILE A 72 14.25 4.76 2.40
CA ILE A 72 15.32 5.68 1.97
C ILE A 72 16.44 5.72 3.02
N ILE A 73 16.08 5.87 4.30
CA ILE A 73 17.03 6.06 5.40
C ILE A 73 17.60 4.75 5.96
N SER A 74 16.86 3.63 5.84
CA SER A 74 17.34 2.32 6.29
C SER A 74 18.51 1.84 5.43
N ASN A 75 19.42 1.12 6.06
CA ASN A 75 20.51 0.41 5.38
C ASN A 75 20.25 -1.09 5.30
N ARG A 76 19.20 -1.57 5.98
CA ARG A 76 18.83 -2.96 6.16
C ARG A 76 17.48 -3.25 5.54
N TRP A 77 17.41 -4.22 4.64
CA TRP A 77 16.23 -4.55 3.85
C TRP A 77 15.15 -5.21 4.70
N HIS A 78 15.50 -6.18 5.56
CA HIS A 78 14.51 -6.89 6.40
C HIS A 78 13.60 -5.92 7.20
N ARG A 79 14.14 -4.79 7.67
CA ARG A 79 13.40 -3.77 8.44
C ARG A 79 12.23 -3.12 7.70
N VAL A 80 12.25 -3.13 6.36
CA VAL A 80 11.21 -2.51 5.51
C VAL A 80 10.54 -3.51 4.57
N ALA A 81 11.14 -4.69 4.39
CA ALA A 81 10.72 -5.71 3.43
C ALA A 81 9.25 -6.10 3.59
N ALA A 82 8.76 -6.19 4.83
CA ALA A 82 7.40 -6.59 5.15
C ALA A 82 6.33 -5.65 4.55
N GLY A 83 6.67 -4.38 4.32
CA GLY A 83 5.73 -3.39 3.80
C GLY A 83 5.49 -3.46 2.29
N PHE A 84 6.39 -4.08 1.52
CA PHE A 84 6.34 -4.05 0.06
C PHE A 84 5.25 -4.95 -0.57
N PRO A 85 5.05 -6.21 -0.13
CA PRO A 85 3.95 -7.03 -0.65
C PRO A 85 2.55 -6.41 -0.40
N PRO A 86 2.24 -5.87 0.80
CA PRO A 86 1.01 -5.12 1.06
C PRO A 86 0.79 -3.95 0.13
N VAL A 87 1.82 -3.11 -0.09
CA VAL A 87 1.74 -1.97 -1.00
C VAL A 87 1.51 -2.41 -2.45
N THR A 88 2.11 -3.54 -2.85
CA THR A 88 1.87 -4.13 -4.18
C THR A 88 0.41 -4.55 -4.35
N ALA A 89 -0.17 -5.23 -3.36
CA ALA A 89 -1.58 -5.64 -3.37
C ALA A 89 -2.52 -4.42 -3.41
N PHE A 90 -2.24 -3.40 -2.60
CA PHE A 90 -2.94 -2.13 -2.60
C PHE A 90 -2.91 -1.46 -3.98
N ALA A 91 -1.71 -1.23 -4.53
CA ALA A 91 -1.54 -0.52 -5.80
C ALA A 91 -2.22 -1.28 -6.95
N THR A 92 -2.17 -2.62 -6.92
CA THR A 92 -2.86 -3.47 -7.89
C THR A 92 -4.38 -3.31 -7.79
N ALA A 93 -4.94 -3.30 -6.57
CA ALA A 93 -6.37 -3.08 -6.37
C ALA A 93 -6.82 -1.69 -6.86
N MET A 94 -6.01 -0.65 -6.64
CA MET A 94 -6.27 0.70 -7.15
C MET A 94 -6.28 0.75 -8.68
N LEU A 95 -5.32 0.09 -9.34
CA LEU A 95 -5.30 -0.02 -10.80
C LEU A 95 -6.54 -0.76 -11.32
N LEU A 96 -6.88 -1.90 -10.72
CA LEU A 96 -8.07 -2.67 -11.10
C LEU A 96 -9.35 -1.86 -10.92
N ALA A 97 -9.50 -1.14 -9.80
CA ALA A 97 -10.65 -0.28 -9.57
C ALA A 97 -10.73 0.85 -10.60
N THR A 98 -9.57 1.41 -10.98
CA THR A 98 -9.48 2.45 -12.01
C THR A 98 -9.95 1.92 -13.37
N VAL A 99 -9.52 0.72 -13.76
CA VAL A 99 -9.93 0.10 -15.04
C VAL A 99 -11.41 -0.27 -15.05
N VAL A 100 -11.93 -0.81 -13.94
CA VAL A 100 -13.35 -1.22 -13.83
C VAL A 100 -14.30 -0.02 -13.88
N HIS A 101 -13.88 1.15 -13.39
CA HIS A 101 -14.68 2.38 -13.33
C HIS A 101 -14.15 3.45 -14.29
N TRP A 102 -13.57 3.04 -15.42
CA TRP A 102 -12.93 3.94 -16.37
C TRP A 102 -13.83 5.08 -16.83
N ASP A 103 -15.14 4.80 -16.97
CA ASP A 103 -16.19 5.72 -17.39
C ASP A 103 -16.45 6.87 -16.41
N ILE A 104 -15.99 6.75 -15.16
CA ILE A 104 -16.15 7.79 -14.13
C ILE A 104 -15.05 8.85 -14.22
N PHE A 105 -13.89 8.50 -14.76
CA PHE A 105 -12.71 9.36 -14.74
C PHE A 105 -12.63 10.28 -15.94
N ASP A 106 -12.30 11.54 -15.68
CA ASP A 106 -12.02 12.53 -16.73
C ASP A 106 -10.55 12.41 -17.18
N THR A 107 -10.33 11.93 -18.40
CA THR A 107 -8.99 11.74 -18.99
C THR A 107 -8.30 13.04 -19.37
N SER A 108 -8.99 14.17 -19.35
CA SER A 108 -8.39 15.50 -19.50
C SER A 108 -7.94 16.10 -18.16
N HIS A 109 -8.37 15.51 -17.04
CA HIS A 109 -8.05 16.00 -15.69
C HIS A 109 -6.63 15.60 -15.27
N PHE A 110 -5.76 16.58 -15.09
CA PHE A 110 -4.34 16.34 -14.82
C PHE A 110 -4.06 15.50 -13.55
N PRO A 111 -4.70 15.74 -12.38
CA PRO A 111 -4.58 14.87 -11.23
C PRO A 111 -4.98 13.41 -11.49
N PHE A 112 -5.97 13.16 -12.36
CA PHE A 112 -6.32 11.80 -12.76
C PHE A 112 -5.20 11.15 -13.59
N LEU A 113 -4.60 11.88 -14.54
CA LEU A 113 -3.46 11.37 -15.30
C LEU A 113 -2.29 10.97 -14.39
N LEU A 114 -2.00 11.78 -13.36
CA LEU A 114 -0.99 11.44 -12.36
C LEU A 114 -1.34 10.17 -11.59
N TRP A 115 -2.59 10.02 -11.13
CA TRP A 115 -3.08 8.80 -10.49
C TRP A 115 -2.94 7.58 -11.40
N LEU A 116 -3.37 7.69 -12.66
CA LEU A 116 -3.30 6.61 -13.62
C LEU A 116 -1.84 6.17 -13.86
N ILE A 117 -0.94 7.12 -14.13
CA ILE A 117 0.49 6.81 -14.31
C ILE A 117 1.05 6.14 -13.06
N LEU A 118 0.73 6.69 -11.87
CA LEU A 118 1.19 6.13 -10.60
C LEU A 118 0.74 4.69 -10.43
N TYR A 119 -0.54 4.35 -10.65
CA TYR A 119 -1.03 2.99 -10.43
C TYR A 119 -0.77 2.03 -11.58
N VAL A 120 -0.44 2.50 -12.78
CA VAL A 120 0.11 1.63 -13.84
C VAL A 120 1.55 1.25 -13.52
N VAL A 121 2.35 2.19 -13.00
CA VAL A 121 3.79 1.99 -12.78
C VAL A 121 4.10 1.38 -11.40
N ALA A 122 3.42 1.81 -10.34
CA ALA A 122 3.76 1.43 -8.97
C ALA A 122 3.66 -0.07 -8.68
N PRO A 123 2.60 -0.81 -9.07
CA PRO A 123 2.51 -2.24 -8.77
C PRO A 123 3.71 -3.06 -9.31
N PRO A 124 4.07 -2.99 -10.60
CA PRO A 124 5.24 -3.72 -11.08
C PRO A 124 6.54 -3.18 -10.48
N LEU A 125 6.66 -1.86 -10.29
CA LEU A 125 7.88 -1.24 -9.77
C LEU A 125 8.19 -1.67 -8.33
N VAL A 126 7.18 -1.65 -7.45
CA VAL A 126 7.30 -2.07 -6.04
C VAL A 126 7.52 -3.58 -5.96
N LEU A 127 6.83 -4.37 -6.79
CA LEU A 127 7.04 -5.82 -6.87
C LEU A 127 8.46 -6.18 -7.30
N ILE A 128 8.98 -5.52 -8.34
CA ILE A 128 10.36 -5.72 -8.82
C ILE A 128 11.36 -5.29 -7.74
N ALA A 129 11.12 -4.17 -7.06
CA ALA A 129 11.97 -3.74 -5.95
C ALA A 129 12.02 -4.81 -4.84
N TRP A 130 10.86 -5.38 -4.48
CA TRP A 130 10.80 -6.47 -3.49
C TRP A 130 11.51 -7.74 -3.97
N LEU A 131 11.25 -8.21 -5.18
CA LEU A 131 11.87 -9.41 -5.76
C LEU A 131 13.40 -9.28 -5.88
N ARG A 132 13.91 -8.07 -6.12
CA ARG A 132 15.36 -7.85 -6.19
C ARG A 132 16.03 -7.84 -4.82
N ASN A 133 15.42 -7.19 -3.82
CA ASN A 133 16.04 -7.07 -2.49
C ASN A 133 15.80 -8.31 -1.62
N ARG A 134 14.76 -9.13 -1.86
CA ARG A 134 14.58 -10.38 -1.09
C ARG A 134 15.73 -11.38 -1.24
N VAL A 135 16.55 -11.26 -2.28
CA VAL A 135 17.74 -12.11 -2.48
C VAL A 135 18.86 -11.72 -1.52
N THR A 136 18.82 -10.51 -0.96
CA THR A 136 19.82 -10.05 0.00
C THR A 136 19.45 -10.29 1.46
N ASP A 137 18.21 -10.70 1.74
CA ASP A 137 17.75 -11.03 3.10
C ASP A 137 18.41 -12.31 3.58
N THR A 138 19.12 -12.23 4.71
CA THR A 138 19.79 -13.38 5.34
C THR A 138 18.80 -14.34 5.99
N GLY A 139 17.56 -13.90 6.24
CA GLY A 139 16.53 -14.66 6.96
C GLY A 139 16.81 -14.84 8.45
N THR A 140 17.92 -14.28 8.95
CA THR A 140 18.32 -14.35 10.36
C THR A 140 18.09 -13.01 11.04
N PRO A 141 17.62 -12.98 12.31
CA PRO A 141 17.56 -11.75 13.10
C PRO A 141 18.95 -11.15 13.32
N GLU A 142 19.05 -9.83 13.41
CA GLU A 142 20.21 -9.16 13.99
C GLU A 142 20.32 -9.47 15.49
N GLU A 143 21.52 -9.35 16.09
CA GLU A 143 21.79 -9.71 17.49
C GLU A 143 20.86 -9.00 18.50
N ASN A 144 20.35 -7.82 18.13
CA ASN A 144 19.46 -7.01 18.97
C ASN A 144 18.04 -6.87 18.38
N ASP A 145 17.67 -7.69 17.39
CA ASP A 145 16.31 -7.64 16.85
C ASP A 145 15.30 -8.14 17.90
N PRO A 146 14.27 -7.35 18.22
CA PRO A 146 13.19 -7.84 19.06
C PRO A 146 12.45 -8.93 18.30
N THR A 147 12.21 -10.06 18.94
CA THR A 147 11.39 -11.12 18.33
C THR A 147 9.92 -10.90 18.66
N VAL A 148 9.07 -10.99 17.65
CA VAL A 148 7.62 -10.87 17.84
C VAL A 148 7.08 -12.21 18.39
N PRO A 149 6.37 -12.22 19.54
CA PRO A 149 5.82 -13.45 20.10
C PRO A 149 4.92 -14.18 19.09
N ALA A 150 5.02 -15.52 19.06
CA ALA A 150 4.26 -16.34 18.12
C ALA A 150 2.75 -16.07 18.19
N VAL A 151 2.20 -15.84 19.39
CA VAL A 151 0.78 -15.50 19.58
C VAL A 151 0.41 -14.23 18.82
N ALA A 152 1.19 -13.15 18.98
CA ALA A 152 0.93 -11.89 18.30
C ALA A 152 1.01 -12.04 16.77
N ARG A 153 2.02 -12.78 16.27
CA ARG A 153 2.17 -13.08 14.85
C ARG A 153 0.96 -13.83 14.28
N TRP A 154 0.51 -14.89 14.95
CA TRP A 154 -0.64 -15.67 14.50
C TRP A 154 -1.94 -14.88 14.59
N SER A 155 -2.12 -14.07 15.64
CA SER A 155 -3.27 -13.16 15.76
C SER A 155 -3.31 -12.16 14.60
N LEU A 156 -2.18 -11.53 14.26
CA LEU A 156 -2.07 -10.64 13.11
C LEU A 156 -2.27 -11.37 11.77
N GLY A 157 -1.79 -12.60 11.65
CA GLY A 157 -2.01 -13.44 10.47
C GLY A 157 -3.47 -13.80 10.25
N ILE A 158 -4.17 -14.22 11.30
CA ILE A 158 -5.60 -14.54 11.26
C ILE A 158 -6.41 -13.29 10.93
N LEU A 159 -6.11 -12.16 11.58
CA LEU A 159 -6.74 -10.88 11.24
C LEU A 159 -6.46 -10.51 9.79
N GLY A 160 -5.23 -10.72 9.31
CA GLY A 160 -4.84 -10.49 7.92
C GLY A 160 -5.66 -11.32 6.93
N ILE A 161 -5.87 -12.61 7.21
CA ILE A 161 -6.73 -13.48 6.40
C ILE A 161 -8.17 -12.95 6.35
N ILE A 162 -8.74 -12.59 7.52
CA ILE A 162 -10.10 -12.05 7.60
C ILE A 162 -10.22 -10.76 6.78
N LEU A 163 -9.28 -9.83 6.92
CA LEU A 163 -9.27 -8.56 6.18
C LEU A 163 -9.06 -8.77 4.68
N LEU A 164 -8.24 -9.74 4.28
CA LEU A 164 -8.05 -10.06 2.87
C LEU A 164 -9.30 -10.68 2.24
N LEU A 165 -9.99 -11.57 2.96
CA LEU A 165 -11.28 -12.12 2.51
C LEU A 165 -12.34 -11.01 2.41
N TYR A 166 -12.39 -10.10 3.39
CA TYR A 166 -13.24 -8.91 3.35
C TYR A 166 -12.94 -8.05 2.12
N ALA A 167 -11.66 -7.77 1.85
CA ALA A 167 -11.22 -7.02 0.69
C ALA A 167 -11.65 -7.68 -0.62
N ILE A 168 -11.40 -8.99 -0.79
CA ILE A 168 -11.77 -9.72 -2.00
C ILE A 168 -13.28 -9.70 -2.21
N GLY A 169 -14.06 -10.00 -1.16
CA GLY A 169 -15.52 -10.00 -1.23
C GLY A 169 -16.08 -8.62 -1.57
N GLY A 170 -15.52 -7.55 -1.01
CA GLY A 170 -15.97 -6.17 -1.22
C GLY A 170 -15.59 -5.65 -2.60
N PHE A 171 -14.43 -6.10 -3.11
CA PHE A 171 -13.97 -5.75 -4.44
C PHE A 171 -14.84 -6.40 -5.53
N ILE A 172 -15.19 -7.67 -5.36
CA ILE A 172 -16.04 -8.43 -6.29
C ILE A 172 -17.48 -7.90 -6.26
N ASN A 173 -18.05 -7.80 -5.06
CA ASN A 173 -19.42 -7.36 -4.85
C ASN A 173 -19.45 -6.14 -3.92
N PRO A 174 -19.40 -4.90 -4.43
CA PRO A 174 -19.39 -3.71 -3.58
C PRO A 174 -20.72 -3.50 -2.83
N ALA A 175 -21.83 -4.10 -3.27
CA ALA A 175 -23.16 -3.79 -2.74
C ALA A 175 -23.30 -4.12 -1.24
N TRP A 176 -22.77 -5.26 -0.79
CA TRP A 176 -22.84 -5.63 0.63
C TRP A 176 -21.96 -4.72 1.48
N GLN A 177 -20.77 -4.35 0.99
CA GLN A 177 -19.86 -3.46 1.70
C GLN A 177 -20.49 -2.08 1.84
N ILE A 178 -21.10 -1.53 0.79
CA ILE A 178 -21.86 -0.27 0.81
C ILE A 178 -22.99 -0.33 1.84
N ALA A 179 -23.73 -1.44 1.92
CA ALA A 179 -24.89 -1.57 2.81
C ALA A 179 -24.54 -1.56 4.31
N ILE A 180 -23.32 -1.99 4.67
CA ILE A 180 -22.87 -2.05 6.07
C ILE A 180 -21.88 -0.95 6.44
N TRP A 181 -21.44 -0.15 5.47
CA TRP A 181 -20.41 0.85 5.71
C TRP A 181 -20.95 1.98 6.60
N PRO A 182 -20.15 2.54 7.53
CA PRO A 182 -20.65 3.55 8.46
C PRO A 182 -21.05 4.88 7.80
N TRP A 183 -20.68 5.10 6.54
CA TRP A 183 -21.07 6.27 5.75
C TRP A 183 -21.31 5.88 4.28
N PRO A 184 -21.97 6.73 3.47
CA PRO A 184 -22.28 6.40 2.08
C PRO A 184 -21.01 6.14 1.26
N LEU A 185 -21.01 5.05 0.49
CA LEU A 185 -19.95 4.72 -0.46
C LEU A 185 -20.52 4.57 -1.87
N SER A 186 -19.80 5.09 -2.86
CA SER A 186 -20.04 4.73 -4.26
C SER A 186 -19.42 3.35 -4.57
N PRO A 187 -19.85 2.68 -5.66
CA PRO A 187 -19.25 1.41 -6.09
C PRO A 187 -17.74 1.50 -6.37
N LEU A 188 -17.25 2.61 -6.93
CA LEU A 188 -15.83 2.89 -7.07
C LEU A 188 -15.17 2.95 -5.69
N THR A 189 -15.68 3.81 -4.81
CA THR A 189 -15.10 4.05 -3.48
C THR A 189 -15.07 2.77 -2.64
N SER A 190 -16.10 1.92 -2.70
CA SER A 190 -16.11 0.62 -2.04
C SER A 190 -14.93 -0.25 -2.45
N ARG A 191 -14.62 -0.32 -3.75
CA ARG A 191 -13.47 -1.09 -4.27
C ARG A 191 -12.13 -0.47 -3.90
N ILE A 192 -12.05 0.86 -3.88
CA ILE A 192 -10.89 1.59 -3.34
C ILE A 192 -10.69 1.23 -1.86
N MET A 193 -11.75 1.21 -1.05
CA MET A 193 -11.69 0.78 0.36
C MET A 193 -11.23 -0.67 0.48
N SER A 194 -11.72 -1.58 -0.38
CA SER A 194 -11.22 -2.95 -0.43
C SER A 194 -9.71 -3.01 -0.72
N GLY A 195 -9.17 -2.11 -1.54
CA GLY A 195 -7.72 -1.99 -1.76
C GLY A 195 -6.95 -1.62 -0.49
N TRP A 196 -7.49 -0.76 0.37
CA TRP A 196 -6.89 -0.46 1.68
C TRP A 196 -6.92 -1.68 2.62
N PHE A 197 -8.01 -2.46 2.61
CA PHE A 197 -8.06 -3.70 3.39
C PHE A 197 -7.15 -4.79 2.84
N SER A 198 -6.90 -4.83 1.52
CA SER A 198 -5.94 -5.79 0.95
C SER A 198 -4.52 -5.49 1.44
N LEU A 199 -4.15 -4.22 1.61
CA LEU A 199 -2.91 -3.79 2.26
C LEU A 199 -2.80 -4.41 3.66
N LEU A 200 -3.80 -4.16 4.51
CA LEU A 200 -3.80 -4.68 5.89
C LEU A 200 -3.81 -6.20 5.92
N GLY A 201 -4.58 -6.82 5.03
CA GLY A 201 -4.73 -8.27 4.92
C GLY A 201 -3.42 -8.98 4.58
N VAL A 202 -2.78 -8.53 3.50
CA VAL A 202 -1.46 -9.04 3.09
C VAL A 202 -0.40 -8.70 4.14
N GLY A 203 -0.47 -7.53 4.77
CA GLY A 203 0.46 -7.10 5.82
C GLY A 203 0.44 -8.04 7.02
N GLY A 204 -0.74 -8.36 7.54
CA GLY A 204 -0.90 -9.32 8.64
C GLY A 204 -0.33 -10.70 8.29
N MET A 205 -0.55 -11.18 7.06
CA MET A 205 -0.02 -12.47 6.61
C MET A 205 1.51 -12.48 6.45
N VAL A 206 2.10 -11.37 6.03
CA VAL A 206 3.57 -11.23 5.91
C VAL A 206 4.21 -11.21 7.29
N ILE A 207 3.68 -10.38 8.21
CA ILE A 207 4.16 -10.30 9.59
C ILE A 207 4.01 -11.65 10.31
N ALA A 208 2.95 -12.40 10.04
CA ALA A 208 2.76 -13.73 10.61
C ALA A 208 3.87 -14.72 10.25
N ARG A 209 4.61 -14.47 9.16
CA ARG A 209 5.69 -15.33 8.66
C ARG A 209 7.07 -14.86 9.10
N ASP A 210 7.27 -13.57 9.38
CA ASP A 210 8.56 -13.03 9.84
C ASP A 210 8.63 -12.95 11.38
N PRO A 211 9.59 -13.61 12.06
CA PRO A 211 9.71 -13.55 13.52
C PRO A 211 10.42 -12.29 14.03
N ARG A 212 11.04 -11.53 13.13
CA ARG A 212 11.71 -10.24 13.35
C ARG A 212 10.70 -9.10 13.23
#